data_AF-A0A3M1N491-F1
#
_entry.id   AF-A0A3M1N491-F1
#
_cell.length_a   1.000
_cell.length_b   1.000
_cell.length_c   1.000
_cell.angle_alpha   90.00
_cell.angle_beta   90.00
_cell.angle_gamma   90.00
#
_symmetry.space_group_name_H-M   'P 1'
#
loop_
_entity.id
_entity.type
_entity.pdbx_description
1 polymer ?
#
loop_
_entity_poly.entity_id
_entity_poly.type
_entity_poly.pdbx_seq_one_letter_code
_entity_poly.pdbx_strand_id
1 'polypeptide(L)'
;MKTLIQTLTQIPGPSGYEHQIRAAVEQEIAPHADDYRIDALGNLIARKGSANEQGVKIMLSAHMDEIGVIASHIDENGFVRFTNIGGVYPRNCVGGHVRFLNGTRGVIGLERTDGRADVPPLSKMYIDVGASSREDCPV
;
A
#
# COMPACT_ATOMS: atom_id res chain seq x y z
N MET A 1 -20.06 4.88 -10.97
CA MET A 1 -18.80 4.92 -10.19
C MET A 1 -18.38 3.56 -9.59
N LYS A 2 -19.25 2.55 -9.44
CA LYS A 2 -18.88 1.25 -8.83
C LYS A 2 -17.60 0.65 -9.43
N THR A 3 -17.52 0.55 -10.75
CA THR A 3 -16.35 -0.01 -11.45
C THR A 3 -15.08 0.79 -11.21
N LEU A 4 -15.15 2.12 -11.25
CA LEU A 4 -14.02 3.01 -10.98
C LEU A 4 -13.50 2.82 -9.55
N ILE A 5 -14.39 2.87 -8.56
CA ILE A 5 -14.01 2.70 -7.15
C ILE A 5 -13.37 1.32 -6.95
N GLN A 6 -13.99 0.27 -7.46
CA GLN A 6 -13.44 -1.08 -7.36
C GLN A 6 -12.06 -1.20 -8.02
N THR A 7 -11.86 -0.57 -9.17
CA THR A 7 -10.57 -0.58 -9.87
C THR A 7 -9.49 0.08 -9.03
N LEU A 8 -9.74 1.31 -8.57
CA LEU A 8 -8.79 2.08 -7.77
C LEU A 8 -8.46 1.39 -6.44
N THR A 9 -9.45 0.81 -5.74
CA THR A 9 -9.21 0.16 -4.43
C THR A 9 -8.58 -1.23 -4.53
N GLN A 10 -8.45 -1.81 -5.73
CA GLN A 10 -7.85 -3.13 -5.93
C GLN A 10 -6.39 -3.07 -6.42
N ILE A 11 -5.94 -1.90 -6.86
CA ILE A 11 -4.55 -1.66 -7.27
C ILE A 11 -3.72 -1.46 -6.01
N PRO A 12 -2.67 -2.27 -5.79
CA PRO A 12 -1.80 -2.08 -4.64
C PRO A 12 -0.96 -0.80 -4.82
N GLY A 13 -0.92 0.03 -3.79
CA GLY A 13 -0.16 1.28 -3.79
C GLY A 13 0.30 1.69 -2.39
N PRO A 14 1.05 0.85 -1.64
CA PRO A 14 1.54 1.25 -0.34
C PRO A 14 2.48 2.46 -0.47
N SER A 15 2.58 3.27 0.58
CA SER A 15 3.39 4.50 0.54
C SER A 15 4.81 4.24 0.02
N GLY A 16 5.22 4.98 -1.01
CA GLY A 16 6.48 4.83 -1.76
C GLY A 16 6.39 3.97 -3.04
N TYR A 17 5.27 3.28 -3.29
CA TYR A 17 5.09 2.37 -4.44
C TYR A 17 3.82 2.68 -5.26
N GLU A 18 3.39 3.93 -5.33
CA GLU A 18 2.11 4.39 -5.88
C GLU A 18 2.04 4.45 -7.42
N HIS A 19 3.07 3.96 -8.12
CA HIS A 19 3.18 4.05 -9.58
C HIS A 19 1.98 3.46 -10.34
N GLN A 20 1.44 2.32 -9.90
CA GLN A 20 0.31 1.65 -10.57
C GLN A 20 -1.00 2.43 -10.36
N ILE A 21 -1.27 2.83 -9.11
CA ILE A 21 -2.48 3.60 -8.79
C ILE A 21 -2.43 4.98 -9.45
N ARG A 22 -1.25 5.63 -9.49
CA ARG A 22 -1.05 6.87 -10.22
C ARG A 22 -1.40 6.74 -11.70
N ALA A 23 -0.91 5.70 -12.37
CA ALA A 23 -1.19 5.48 -13.79
C ALA A 23 -2.69 5.28 -14.05
N ALA A 24 -3.39 4.57 -13.15
CA ALA A 24 -4.85 4.41 -13.24
C ALA A 24 -5.60 5.74 -13.02
N VAL A 25 -5.20 6.54 -12.03
CA VAL A 25 -5.79 7.87 -11.79
C VAL A 25 -5.49 8.82 -12.96
N GLU A 26 -4.29 8.76 -13.53
CA GLU A 26 -3.88 9.55 -14.70
C GLU A 26 -4.79 9.27 -15.90
N GLN A 27 -5.07 8.00 -16.20
CA GLN A 27 -5.96 7.60 -17.29
C GLN A 27 -7.39 8.17 -17.13
N GLU A 28 -7.89 8.21 -15.90
CA GLU A 28 -9.23 8.72 -15.60
C GLU A 28 -9.29 10.25 -15.60
N ILE A 29 -8.22 10.93 -15.18
CA ILE A 29 -8.23 12.40 -15.02
C ILE A 29 -7.77 13.15 -16.28
N ALA A 30 -6.89 12.55 -17.10
CA ALA A 30 -6.32 13.21 -18.27
C ALA A 30 -7.37 13.74 -19.28
N PRO A 31 -8.48 13.04 -19.58
CA PRO A 31 -9.53 13.56 -20.46
C PRO A 31 -10.29 14.78 -19.89
N HIS A 32 -10.10 15.09 -18.62
CA HIS A 32 -10.82 16.14 -17.90
C HIS A 32 -9.95 17.31 -17.47
N ALA A 33 -8.63 17.21 -17.65
CA ALA A 33 -7.63 18.21 -17.29
C ALA A 33 -7.10 18.94 -18.54
N ASP A 34 -6.72 20.20 -18.39
CA ASP A 34 -6.07 20.98 -19.45
C ASP A 34 -4.57 20.66 -19.54
N ASP A 35 -3.96 20.31 -18.40
CA ASP A 35 -2.58 19.86 -18.27
C ASP A 35 -2.42 19.06 -16.97
N TYR A 36 -1.40 18.22 -16.91
CA TYR A 36 -1.02 17.52 -15.69
C TYR A 36 0.50 17.32 -15.65
N ARG A 37 1.02 17.20 -14.43
CA ARG A 37 2.43 16.87 -14.20
C ARG A 37 2.57 15.90 -13.05
N ILE A 38 3.69 15.18 -13.06
CA ILE A 38 4.11 14.33 -11.96
C ILE A 38 5.34 15.00 -11.32
N ASP A 39 5.30 15.22 -10.01
CA ASP A 39 6.47 15.77 -9.30
C ASP A 39 7.52 14.69 -8.96
N ALA A 40 8.63 15.10 -8.36
CA ALA A 40 9.74 14.19 -8.04
C ALA A 40 9.37 13.09 -7.03
N LEU A 41 8.33 13.28 -6.21
CA LEU A 41 7.84 12.28 -5.26
C LEU A 41 6.76 11.39 -5.88
N GLY A 42 6.31 11.71 -7.08
CA GLY A 42 5.30 10.94 -7.79
C GLY A 42 3.87 11.43 -7.59
N ASN A 43 3.65 12.65 -7.06
CA ASN A 43 2.31 13.22 -6.96
C ASN A 43 1.79 13.58 -8.36
N LEU A 44 0.57 13.12 -8.69
CA LEU A 44 -0.13 13.53 -9.91
C LEU A 44 -0.89 14.84 -9.65
N ILE A 45 -0.51 15.90 -10.37
CA ILE A 45 -1.07 17.24 -10.22
C ILE A 45 -1.73 17.61 -11.54
N ALA A 46 -3.05 17.46 -11.60
CA ALA A 46 -3.87 17.83 -12.74
C ALA A 46 -4.47 19.24 -12.55
N ARG A 47 -4.50 20.02 -13.63
CA ARG A 47 -5.07 21.37 -13.63
C ARG A 47 -6.25 21.44 -14.60
N LYS A 48 -7.31 22.14 -14.18
CA LYS A 48 -8.45 22.50 -15.03
C LYS A 48 -8.76 23.99 -14.85
N GLY A 49 -9.06 24.67 -15.95
CA GLY A 49 -9.32 26.10 -16.02
C GLY A 49 -8.11 26.93 -16.42
N SER A 50 -8.38 28.14 -16.89
CA SER A 50 -7.38 29.15 -17.25
C SER A 50 -6.90 29.94 -16.03
N ALA A 51 -5.63 30.33 -16.03
CA ALA A 51 -5.12 31.30 -15.06
C ALA A 51 -5.73 32.68 -15.36
N ASN A 52 -6.61 33.16 -14.49
CA ASN A 52 -7.12 34.54 -14.49
C ASN A 52 -6.45 35.27 -13.31
N GLU A 53 -5.93 36.47 -13.52
CA GLU A 53 -5.31 37.29 -12.47
C GLU A 53 -6.28 37.59 -11.31
N GLN A 54 -7.58 37.65 -11.58
CA GLN A 54 -8.63 37.79 -10.56
C GLN A 54 -9.28 36.45 -10.16
N GLY A 55 -8.77 35.33 -10.68
CA GLY A 55 -9.28 33.99 -10.41
C GLY A 55 -8.79 33.41 -9.09
N VAL A 56 -9.65 32.66 -8.40
CA VAL A 56 -9.28 31.90 -7.20
C VAL A 56 -8.71 30.54 -7.59
N LYS A 57 -7.57 30.17 -7.00
CA LYS A 57 -7.00 28.82 -7.14
C LYS A 57 -7.57 27.91 -6.06
N ILE A 58 -8.24 26.83 -6.48
CA ILE A 58 -8.82 25.82 -5.58
C ILE A 58 -8.01 24.54 -5.75
N MET A 59 -7.56 23.95 -4.64
CA MET A 59 -6.90 22.65 -4.61
C MET A 59 -7.83 21.62 -3.99
N LEU A 60 -8.11 20.55 -4.74
CA LEU A 60 -8.70 19.33 -4.23
C LEU A 60 -7.58 18.31 -4.10
N SER A 61 -7.41 17.74 -2.91
CA SER A 61 -6.33 16.81 -2.62
C SER A 61 -6.88 15.53 -2.02
N ALA A 62 -6.40 14.40 -2.55
CA ALA A 62 -6.58 13.07 -2.00
C ALA A 62 -5.24 12.34 -2.15
N HIS A 63 -4.86 11.57 -1.14
CA HIS A 63 -3.63 10.79 -1.18
C HIS A 63 -3.87 9.49 -1.96
N MET A 64 -2.88 9.06 -2.75
CA MET A 64 -2.97 7.83 -3.56
C MET A 64 -2.52 6.59 -2.80
N ASP A 65 -1.68 6.80 -1.78
CA ASP A 65 -1.08 5.73 -1.02
C ASP A 65 -2.05 5.07 -0.06
N GLU A 66 -1.80 3.80 0.21
CA GLU A 66 -2.49 3.03 1.25
C GLU A 66 -1.51 2.60 2.35
N ILE A 67 -2.06 2.29 3.52
CA ILE A 67 -1.31 1.59 4.56
C ILE A 67 -0.85 0.22 4.06
N GLY A 68 0.26 -0.27 4.58
CA GLY A 68 0.78 -1.58 4.16
C GLY A 68 1.82 -2.13 5.11
N VAL A 69 2.51 -3.16 4.65
CA VAL A 69 3.63 -3.77 5.37
C VAL A 69 4.83 -3.88 4.44
N ILE A 70 6.02 -3.84 5.01
CA ILE A 70 7.28 -4.02 4.28
C ILE A 70 8.07 -5.16 4.90
N ALA A 71 8.56 -6.08 4.07
CA ALA A 71 9.45 -7.14 4.49
C ALA A 71 10.75 -6.52 5.03
N SER A 72 11.17 -6.95 6.23
CA SER A 72 12.43 -6.53 6.84
C SER A 72 13.52 -7.57 6.63
N HIS A 73 13.18 -8.85 6.78
CA HIS A 73 14.06 -9.98 6.49
C HIS A 73 13.25 -11.27 6.39
N ILE A 74 13.85 -12.30 5.79
CA ILE A 74 13.35 -13.68 5.81
C ILE A 74 14.10 -14.43 6.91
N ASP A 75 13.38 -15.17 7.74
CA ASP A 75 14.01 -16.02 8.76
C ASP A 75 14.46 -17.39 8.18
N GLU A 76 15.13 -18.20 9.01
CA GLU A 76 15.68 -19.50 8.57
C GLU A 76 14.60 -20.51 8.16
N ASN A 77 13.37 -20.34 8.64
CA ASN A 77 12.25 -21.23 8.33
C ASN A 77 11.43 -20.72 7.12
N GLY A 78 11.83 -19.62 6.49
CA GLY A 78 11.15 -19.04 5.33
C GLY A 78 9.99 -18.09 5.67
N PHE A 79 9.82 -17.72 6.94
CA PHE A 79 8.81 -16.73 7.30
C PHE A 79 9.30 -15.31 7.01
N VAL A 80 8.42 -14.50 6.43
CA VAL A 80 8.72 -13.09 6.15
C VAL A 80 8.46 -12.27 7.41
N ARG A 81 9.51 -11.69 7.96
CA ARG A 81 9.41 -10.70 9.04
C ARG A 81 9.14 -9.33 8.43
N PHE A 82 8.33 -8.51 9.08
CA PHE A 82 7.86 -7.26 8.50
C PHE A 82 7.74 -6.12 9.51
N THR A 83 7.65 -4.90 9.00
CA THR A 83 7.23 -3.71 9.75
C THR A 83 6.12 -2.99 8.99
N ASN A 84 5.45 -2.03 9.63
CA ASN A 84 4.37 -1.27 9.02
C ASN A 84 4.87 -0.20 8.04
N ILE A 85 4.07 0.03 7.00
CA ILE A 85 4.04 1.26 6.20
C ILE A 85 2.78 2.02 6.62
N GLY A 86 2.94 3.23 7.15
CA GLY A 86 1.83 4.02 7.69
C GLY A 86 1.23 3.43 8.98
N GLY A 87 0.00 3.82 9.31
CA GLY A 87 -0.68 3.52 10.58
C GLY A 87 -1.34 2.14 10.66
N VAL A 88 -0.58 1.06 10.46
CA VAL A 88 -1.12 -0.31 10.61
C VAL A 88 -1.31 -0.66 12.08
N TYR A 89 -2.54 -1.01 12.46
CA TYR A 89 -2.87 -1.43 13.82
C TYR A 89 -2.63 -2.93 14.01
N PRO A 90 -1.72 -3.37 14.91
CA PRO A 90 -1.39 -4.79 15.08
C PRO A 90 -2.59 -5.68 15.40
N ARG A 91 -3.59 -5.15 16.11
CA ARG A 91 -4.84 -5.87 16.44
C ARG A 91 -5.58 -6.40 15.21
N ASN A 92 -5.45 -5.73 14.06
CA ASN A 92 -6.14 -6.08 12.83
C ASN A 92 -5.33 -7.03 11.93
N CYS A 93 -4.08 -7.32 12.30
CA CYS A 93 -3.16 -8.03 11.41
C CYS A 93 -3.29 -9.56 11.49
N VAL A 94 -3.50 -10.12 12.69
CA VAL A 94 -3.45 -11.59 12.89
C VAL A 94 -4.51 -12.30 12.04
N GLY A 95 -4.09 -13.26 11.22
CA GLY A 95 -4.93 -13.97 10.26
C GLY A 95 -5.24 -13.19 8.98
N GLY A 96 -4.75 -11.96 8.86
CA GLY A 96 -4.93 -11.12 7.68
C GLY A 96 -4.16 -11.67 6.48
N HIS A 97 -4.78 -11.59 5.30
CA HIS A 97 -4.13 -11.88 4.04
C HIS A 97 -3.35 -10.67 3.53
N VAL A 98 -2.15 -10.91 3.02
CA VAL A 98 -1.32 -9.91 2.37
C VAL A 98 -1.01 -10.32 0.94
N ARG A 99 -0.77 -9.33 0.08
CA ARG A 99 -0.32 -9.49 -1.30
C ARG A 99 0.90 -8.59 -1.51
N PHE A 100 2.04 -9.21 -1.80
CA PHE A 100 3.26 -8.51 -2.17
C PHE A 100 3.16 -7.97 -3.59
N LEU A 101 3.98 -6.96 -3.92
CA LEU A 101 3.96 -6.31 -5.23
C LEU A 101 4.39 -7.24 -6.38
N ASN A 102 5.15 -8.30 -6.08
CA ASN A 102 5.51 -9.35 -7.03
C ASN A 102 4.37 -10.38 -7.26
N GLY A 103 3.22 -10.22 -6.59
CA GLY A 103 2.06 -11.10 -6.72
C GLY A 103 1.98 -12.22 -5.67
N THR A 104 3.06 -12.46 -4.91
CA THR A 104 3.09 -13.44 -3.81
C THR A 104 2.02 -13.11 -2.78
N ARG A 105 1.34 -14.13 -2.26
CA ARG A 105 0.34 -14.00 -1.20
C ARG A 105 0.81 -14.69 0.06
N GLY A 106 0.44 -14.12 1.20
CA GLY A 106 0.73 -14.72 2.49
C GLY A 106 -0.36 -14.46 3.52
N VAL A 107 -0.21 -15.10 4.67
CA VAL A 107 -1.09 -14.94 5.83
C VAL A 107 -0.26 -14.51 7.02
N ILE A 108 -0.74 -13.51 7.77
CA ILE A 108 -0.05 -13.04 8.97
C ILE A 108 -0.31 -14.02 10.13
N GLY A 109 0.75 -14.68 10.58
CA GLY A 109 0.79 -15.51 11.77
C GLY A 109 1.25 -14.75 13.01
N LEU A 110 1.09 -15.40 14.17
CA LEU A 110 1.47 -14.89 15.47
C LEU A 110 2.34 -15.92 16.19
N GLU A 111 3.48 -15.49 16.73
CA GLU A 111 4.30 -16.31 17.63
C GLU A 111 3.53 -16.69 18.89
N ARG A 112 3.90 -17.80 19.53
CA ARG A 112 3.32 -18.14 20.85
C ARG A 112 3.60 -17.00 21.84
N THR A 113 2.55 -16.49 22.47
CA THR A 113 2.65 -15.48 23.53
C THR A 113 2.32 -16.10 24.89
N ASP A 114 3.09 -15.74 25.92
CA ASP A 114 2.96 -16.30 27.27
C ASP A 114 1.78 -15.69 28.07
N GLY A 115 0.99 -14.79 27.46
CA GLY A 115 -0.11 -14.07 28.09
C GLY A 115 -1.28 -13.81 27.14
N ARG A 116 -2.47 -13.60 27.72
CA ARG A 116 -3.76 -13.53 27.02
C ARG A 116 -4.33 -12.11 26.84
N ALA A 117 -3.72 -11.09 27.44
CA ALA A 117 -4.37 -9.78 27.67
C ALA A 117 -3.90 -8.64 26.77
N ASP A 118 -2.71 -8.70 26.17
CA ASP A 118 -2.17 -7.60 25.37
C ASP A 118 -2.23 -7.87 23.86
N VAL A 119 -2.39 -6.81 23.07
CA VAL A 119 -2.22 -6.89 21.61
C VAL A 119 -0.74 -7.12 21.33
N PRO A 120 -0.36 -8.26 20.71
CA PRO A 120 1.04 -8.49 20.41
C PRO A 120 1.59 -7.44 19.44
N PRO A 121 2.84 -6.99 19.61
CA PRO A 121 3.47 -6.08 18.65
C PRO A 121 3.71 -6.78 17.31
N LEU A 122 3.92 -6.02 16.23
CA LEU A 122 4.26 -6.58 14.91
C LEU A 122 5.54 -7.43 14.95
N SER A 123 6.46 -7.13 15.87
CA SER A 123 7.67 -7.93 16.11
C SER A 123 7.40 -9.33 16.69
N LYS A 124 6.14 -9.68 16.97
CA LYS A 124 5.69 -11.03 17.30
C LYS A 124 4.89 -11.69 16.18
N MET A 125 4.78 -11.02 15.03
CA MET A 125 4.07 -11.50 13.87
C MET A 125 5.04 -11.79 12.73
N TYR A 126 4.59 -12.66 11.83
CA TYR A 126 5.30 -13.03 10.61
C TYR A 126 4.28 -13.25 9.50
N ILE A 127 4.72 -13.19 8.24
CA ILE A 127 3.90 -13.56 7.10
C ILE A 127 4.38 -14.93 6.61
N ASP A 128 3.48 -15.89 6.60
CA ASP A 128 3.68 -17.20 6.01
C ASP A 128 3.25 -17.16 4.53
N VAL A 129 4.17 -17.53 3.66
CA VAL A 129 4.00 -17.61 2.19
C VAL A 129 4.12 -19.05 1.67
N GLY A 130 4.17 -20.04 2.56
CA GLY A 130 4.31 -21.46 2.23
C GLY A 130 5.74 -21.92 1.92
N ALA A 131 6.75 -21.12 2.27
CA ALA A 131 8.16 -21.50 2.16
C ALA A 131 8.58 -22.45 3.29
N SER A 132 9.61 -23.25 3.05
CA SER A 132 10.19 -24.17 4.05
C SER A 132 11.57 -23.74 4.54
N SER A 133 12.14 -22.69 3.95
CA SER A 133 13.48 -22.18 4.21
C SER A 133 13.62 -20.73 3.76
N ARG A 134 14.75 -20.10 4.08
CA ARG A 134 15.08 -18.78 3.54
C ARG A 134 15.21 -18.81 2.01
N GLU A 135 15.80 -19.87 1.48
CA GLU A 135 16.19 -20.00 0.08
C GLU A 135 15.02 -20.18 -0.89
N ASP A 136 13.94 -20.82 -0.45
CA ASP A 136 12.73 -21.05 -1.26
C ASP A 136 11.65 -19.98 -1.05
N CYS A 137 11.94 -18.92 -0.29
CA CYS A 137 11.00 -17.84 -0.04
C CYS A 137 10.76 -16.99 -1.31
N PRO A 138 9.50 -16.84 -1.77
CA PRO A 138 9.16 -16.09 -2.98
C PRO A 138 9.02 -14.56 -2.76
N VAL A 139 9.55 -14.03 -1.66
CA VAL A 139 9.52 -12.60 -1.28
C VAL A 139 10.94 -12.08 -1.17
#